data_AF-A0A1D7TIX1-F1
#
_entry.id   AF-A0A1D7TIX1-F1
#
_cell.length_a   1.000
_cell.length_b   1.000
_cell.length_c   1.000
_cell.angle_alpha   90.00
_cell.angle_beta   90.00
_cell.angle_gamma   90.00
#
_symmetry.space_group_name_H-M   'P 1'
#
loop_
_entity.id
_entity.type
_entity.pdbx_description
1 polymer ?
#
loop_
_entity_poly.entity_id
_entity_poly.type
_entity_poly.pdbx_seq_one_letter_code
_entity_poly.pdbx_strand_id
1 'polypeptide(L)'
;MFSYNLIINKYYGIKMNSIESVKLFEKLKNKDTQFASKVLETSNLIEELINKKTTINFPNYTNHDINHSINIMNTMYELIQSNIDDFNQLELALMIYASLFHDIGMSLGDDEISKIKDSTSKYLYSQSFEQIKKNSTNEELALQEVIRTQHGKIANDLVTNKYKEYFLLPNTSISFAQDLGLICQSHTERERYLSKLHVDSLKGEYSYNPQFIAILLRVADILDIDSTRTPLELYKSMDLNEYSNEEWLKNLTIENTKKIFVKNDLKIVRLDGNVKDIKVHRKLLNYIEWIENELRLAVEKTADMQEKYRLHLNTKVQNNIQPIGYTIPDLKLNMDYKAVTKLLMGESVYGSKALGLRELLQNSIDACMVKKEKLQSDYKPTIEINIFKDKNQVIVKDNGMGMNENIIKKYFLNVGKSYYKSSDFLNYEHTYNPIGNFGIGFLSCFMLSSHVKVMTKYHGDKYMYRIDLEQESEYISFSQDEDYTVESGTQIILNYESLVKAMEFKEDDFERLLLDFITDNILIEEFEIKINGITIKQKNTIKTSEHIININKYAKNLYGRECSKFCVSIQ
;
A
#
# COMPACT_ATOMS: atom_id res chain seq x y z
N MET A 1 6.73 -22.47 37.15
CA MET A 1 6.34 -21.22 36.47
C MET A 1 5.29 -20.42 37.26
N PHE A 2 4.21 -21.03 37.76
CA PHE A 2 3.21 -20.34 38.62
C PHE A 2 3.80 -19.63 39.85
N SER A 3 4.84 -20.20 40.47
CA SER A 3 5.45 -19.67 41.69
C SER A 3 6.34 -18.44 41.48
N TYR A 4 6.78 -18.17 40.25
CA TYR A 4 7.69 -17.04 39.96
C TYR A 4 6.91 -15.74 39.76
N ASN A 5 5.74 -15.81 39.12
CA ASN A 5 4.85 -14.66 38.89
C ASN A 5 4.20 -14.12 40.19
N LEU A 6 4.00 -14.99 41.18
CA LEU A 6 3.51 -14.59 42.51
C LEU A 6 4.54 -13.81 43.34
N ILE A 7 5.84 -14.06 43.11
CA ILE A 7 6.93 -13.42 43.87
C ILE A 7 7.21 -12.00 43.34
N ILE A 8 7.12 -11.78 42.02
CA ILE A 8 7.27 -10.43 41.42
C ILE A 8 6.14 -9.50 41.87
N ASN A 9 4.90 -10.00 41.90
CA ASN A 9 3.72 -9.23 42.34
C ASN A 9 3.81 -8.73 43.79
N LYS A 10 4.51 -9.46 44.67
CA LYS A 10 4.60 -9.12 46.09
C LYS A 10 5.73 -8.12 46.43
N TYR A 11 6.75 -8.01 45.58
CA TYR A 11 7.96 -7.22 45.86
C TYR A 11 8.13 -5.95 45.01
N TYR A 12 7.49 -5.85 43.83
CA TYR A 12 7.74 -4.73 42.91
C TYR A 12 6.56 -3.78 42.65
N GLY A 13 5.35 -4.05 43.16
CA GLY A 13 4.23 -3.10 43.03
C GLY A 13 3.82 -2.75 41.60
N ILE A 14 4.29 -3.50 40.60
CA ILE A 14 3.88 -3.35 39.20
C ILE A 14 2.53 -4.06 39.09
N LYS A 15 1.43 -3.30 39.18
CA LYS A 15 0.14 -3.79 38.67
C LYS A 15 0.34 -4.08 37.19
N MET A 16 0.35 -5.36 36.80
CA MET A 16 0.13 -5.71 35.40
C MET A 16 -1.18 -5.05 34.97
N ASN A 17 -1.14 -4.27 33.89
CA ASN A 17 -2.33 -3.73 33.28
C ASN A 17 -3.14 -4.94 32.79
N SER A 18 -4.23 -5.26 33.49
CA SER A 18 -5.20 -6.25 33.04
C SER A 18 -6.33 -5.56 32.30
N ILE A 19 -7.00 -6.30 31.41
CA ILE A 19 -8.19 -5.81 30.71
C ILE A 19 -9.28 -5.34 31.68
N GLU A 20 -9.33 -5.91 32.88
CA GLU A 20 -10.28 -5.55 33.93
C GLU A 20 -10.05 -4.16 34.50
N SER A 21 -8.86 -3.58 34.29
CA SER A 21 -8.54 -2.21 34.70
C SER A 21 -8.97 -1.15 33.67
N VAL A 22 -9.40 -1.59 32.48
CA VAL A 22 -9.79 -0.72 31.36
C VAL A 22 -11.23 -0.21 31.56
N LYS A 23 -11.43 1.09 31.40
CA LYS A 23 -12.74 1.74 31.58
C LYS A 23 -13.81 1.22 30.61
N LEU A 24 -13.44 0.88 29.37
CA LEU A 24 -14.36 0.24 28.40
C LEU A 24 -14.90 -1.09 28.95
N PHE A 25 -14.01 -1.92 29.51
CA PHE A 25 -14.41 -3.21 30.06
C PHE A 25 -15.25 -3.04 31.32
N GLU A 26 -14.90 -2.11 32.21
CA GLU A 26 -15.70 -1.77 33.39
C GLU A 26 -17.13 -1.35 32.98
N LYS A 27 -17.26 -0.51 31.94
CA LYS A 27 -18.56 -0.09 31.41
C LYS A 27 -19.36 -1.24 30.81
N LEU A 28 -18.71 -2.12 30.06
CA LEU A 28 -19.35 -3.34 29.54
C LEU A 28 -19.85 -4.23 30.69
N LYS A 29 -19.01 -4.48 31.70
CA LYS A 29 -19.33 -5.31 32.87
C LYS A 29 -20.52 -4.78 33.66
N ASN A 30 -20.63 -3.46 33.78
CA ASN A 30 -21.75 -2.82 34.46
C ASN A 30 -23.07 -2.92 33.65
N LYS A 31 -22.99 -3.00 32.32
CA LYS A 31 -24.16 -3.10 31.43
C LYS A 31 -24.62 -4.54 31.20
N ASP A 32 -23.69 -5.49 31.10
CA ASP A 32 -23.96 -6.90 30.86
C ASP A 32 -22.78 -7.76 31.34
N THR A 33 -22.99 -8.43 32.48
CA THR A 33 -21.99 -9.28 33.11
C THR A 33 -21.70 -10.53 32.29
N GLN A 34 -22.68 -11.05 31.54
CA GLN A 34 -22.49 -12.23 30.71
C GLN A 34 -21.64 -11.92 29.48
N PHE A 35 -21.92 -10.80 28.81
CA PHE A 35 -21.10 -10.33 27.70
C PHE A 35 -19.68 -10.05 28.17
N ALA A 36 -19.51 -9.33 29.30
CA ALA A 36 -18.20 -9.04 29.86
C ALA A 36 -17.41 -10.32 30.23
N SER A 37 -18.07 -11.33 30.79
CA SER A 37 -17.43 -12.62 31.08
C SER A 37 -16.89 -13.29 29.83
N LYS A 38 -17.64 -13.26 28.73
CA LYS A 38 -17.21 -13.84 27.44
C LYS A 38 -16.03 -13.08 26.83
N VAL A 39 -16.04 -11.74 26.93
CA VAL A 39 -14.91 -10.89 26.52
C VAL A 39 -13.66 -11.23 27.32
N LEU A 40 -13.79 -11.36 28.65
CA LEU A 40 -12.67 -11.69 29.55
C LEU A 40 -12.08 -13.08 29.29
N GLU A 41 -12.93 -14.08 29.07
CA GLU A 41 -12.48 -15.43 28.70
C GLU A 41 -11.68 -15.42 27.40
N THR A 42 -12.20 -14.72 26.39
CA THR A 42 -11.53 -14.60 25.09
C THR A 42 -10.22 -13.81 25.20
N SER A 43 -10.17 -12.73 25.99
CA SER A 43 -8.97 -11.94 26.16
C SER A 43 -7.85 -12.72 26.83
N ASN A 44 -8.16 -13.52 27.85
CA ASN A 44 -7.17 -14.33 28.56
C ASN A 44 -6.55 -15.39 27.62
N LEU A 45 -7.36 -15.99 26.75
CA LEU A 45 -6.90 -16.97 25.77
C LEU A 45 -5.95 -16.36 24.73
N ILE A 46 -6.22 -15.12 24.33
CA ILE A 46 -5.46 -14.42 23.30
C ILE A 46 -4.20 -13.74 23.85
N GLU A 47 -4.23 -13.28 25.10
CA GLU A 47 -3.08 -12.67 25.78
C GLU A 47 -1.84 -13.60 25.75
N GLU A 48 -2.03 -14.88 26.06
CA GLU A 48 -0.94 -15.87 25.99
C GLU A 48 -0.36 -16.02 24.59
N LEU A 49 -1.22 -15.94 23.56
CA LEU A 49 -0.83 -16.06 22.16
C LEU A 49 -0.04 -14.83 21.70
N ILE A 50 -0.57 -13.63 21.95
CA ILE A 50 0.04 -12.37 21.51
C ILE A 50 1.40 -12.17 22.18
N ASN A 51 1.47 -12.30 23.51
CA ASN A 51 2.71 -12.07 24.25
C ASN A 51 3.83 -13.04 23.82
N LYS A 52 3.47 -14.29 23.52
CA LYS A 52 4.44 -15.32 23.14
C LYS A 52 4.84 -15.23 21.67
N LYS A 53 3.87 -15.15 20.75
CA LYS A 53 4.13 -15.29 19.31
C LYS A 53 4.67 -14.01 18.68
N THR A 54 4.23 -12.82 19.11
CA THR A 54 4.81 -11.56 18.62
C THR A 54 6.32 -11.51 18.88
N THR A 55 6.75 -11.81 20.12
CA THR A 55 8.16 -11.78 20.52
C THR A 55 9.02 -12.79 19.72
N ILE A 56 8.47 -13.97 19.44
CA ILE A 56 9.19 -15.03 18.70
C ILE A 56 9.27 -14.70 17.20
N ASN A 57 8.15 -14.25 16.61
CA ASN A 57 8.07 -14.04 15.17
C ASN A 57 8.69 -12.69 14.74
N PHE A 58 8.70 -11.70 15.63
CA PHE A 58 9.10 -10.31 15.38
C PHE A 58 10.01 -9.74 16.50
N PRO A 59 11.18 -10.35 16.78
CA PRO A 59 12.02 -9.98 17.93
C PRO A 59 12.56 -8.54 17.89
N ASN A 60 12.73 -7.95 16.69
CA ASN A 60 13.31 -6.62 16.51
C ASN A 60 12.27 -5.50 16.31
N TYR A 61 10.98 -5.82 16.45
CA TYR A 61 9.89 -4.86 16.29
C TYR A 61 9.57 -4.18 17.62
N THR A 62 8.83 -3.08 17.60
CA THR A 62 8.30 -2.51 18.84
C THR A 62 7.36 -3.50 19.51
N ASN A 63 7.06 -3.32 20.80
CA ASN A 63 6.15 -4.21 21.51
C ASN A 63 4.74 -4.14 20.89
N HIS A 64 4.21 -5.30 20.49
CA HIS A 64 2.79 -5.51 20.14
C HIS A 64 2.23 -6.60 21.07
N ASP A 65 2.43 -6.38 22.36
CA ASP A 65 1.98 -7.25 23.45
C ASP A 65 0.58 -6.83 23.93
N ILE A 66 0.06 -7.48 24.98
CA ILE A 66 -1.24 -7.12 25.54
C ILE A 66 -1.33 -5.67 26.05
N ASN A 67 -0.20 -5.06 26.45
CA ASN A 67 -0.20 -3.68 26.94
C ASN A 67 -0.53 -2.70 25.82
N HIS A 68 -0.06 -2.97 24.59
CA HIS A 68 -0.46 -2.20 23.42
C HIS A 68 -1.99 -2.20 23.23
N SER A 69 -2.62 -3.38 23.23
CA SER A 69 -4.08 -3.48 23.10
C SER A 69 -4.80 -2.72 24.22
N ILE A 70 -4.29 -2.75 25.45
CA ILE A 70 -4.86 -2.02 26.57
C ILE A 70 -4.74 -0.50 26.39
N ASN A 71 -3.59 0.00 25.90
CA ASN A 71 -3.40 1.40 25.61
C ASN A 71 -4.34 1.89 24.50
N ILE A 72 -4.55 1.07 23.46
CA ILE A 72 -5.55 1.35 22.42
C ILE A 72 -6.93 1.49 23.04
N MET A 73 -7.36 0.54 23.87
CA MET A 73 -8.68 0.60 24.51
C MET A 73 -8.87 1.88 25.35
N ASN A 74 -7.84 2.26 26.11
CA ASN A 74 -7.87 3.49 26.89
C ASN A 74 -7.94 4.74 25.99
N THR A 75 -7.21 4.73 24.87
CA THR A 75 -7.22 5.83 23.90
C THR A 75 -8.56 5.92 23.18
N MET A 76 -9.15 4.80 22.76
CA MET A 76 -10.52 4.77 22.21
C MET A 76 -11.53 5.39 23.19
N TYR A 77 -11.45 5.01 24.48
CA TYR A 77 -12.28 5.61 25.53
C TYR A 77 -12.07 7.13 25.63
N GLU A 78 -10.82 7.59 25.61
CA GLU A 78 -10.49 9.02 25.65
C GLU A 78 -10.92 9.78 24.40
N LEU A 79 -11.05 9.13 23.24
CA LEU A 79 -11.51 9.76 21.99
C LEU A 79 -13.03 9.99 21.96
N ILE A 80 -13.82 9.14 22.60
CA ILE A 80 -15.30 9.25 22.63
C ILE A 80 -15.74 10.56 23.30
N GLN A 81 -16.43 11.42 22.52
CA GLN A 81 -16.85 12.75 22.96
C GLN A 81 -18.14 12.72 23.79
N SER A 82 -19.05 11.85 23.39
CA SER A 82 -20.37 11.64 24.00
C SER A 82 -20.26 10.86 25.31
N ASN A 83 -21.40 10.69 25.98
CA ASN A 83 -21.43 9.84 27.16
C ASN A 83 -21.21 8.38 26.73
N ILE A 84 -20.16 7.73 27.26
CA ILE A 84 -19.88 6.32 26.99
C ILE A 84 -21.06 5.40 27.32
N ASP A 85 -21.97 5.84 28.20
CA ASP A 85 -23.18 5.11 28.55
C ASP A 85 -24.22 5.05 27.41
N ASP A 86 -24.07 5.87 26.35
CA ASP A 86 -24.92 5.86 25.14
C ASP A 86 -24.57 4.71 24.17
N PHE A 87 -23.44 4.03 24.40
CA PHE A 87 -23.03 2.86 23.64
C PHE A 87 -23.61 1.59 24.24
N ASN A 88 -24.06 0.69 23.37
CA ASN A 88 -24.57 -0.61 23.79
C ASN A 88 -23.46 -1.63 24.02
N GLN A 89 -23.85 -2.79 24.53
CA GLN A 89 -22.96 -3.88 24.90
C GLN A 89 -22.12 -4.39 23.73
N LEU A 90 -22.72 -4.53 22.54
CA LEU A 90 -22.01 -4.98 21.35
C LEU A 90 -20.98 -3.95 20.89
N GLU A 91 -21.30 -2.66 20.92
CA GLU A 91 -20.37 -1.58 20.55
C GLU A 91 -19.14 -1.57 21.46
N LEU A 92 -19.35 -1.64 22.79
CA LEU A 92 -18.27 -1.71 23.77
C LEU A 92 -17.42 -2.97 23.59
N ALA A 93 -18.06 -4.12 23.36
CA ALA A 93 -17.36 -5.37 23.10
C ALA A 93 -16.55 -5.32 21.80
N LEU A 94 -17.09 -4.72 20.72
CA LEU A 94 -16.38 -4.55 19.45
C LEU A 94 -15.17 -3.63 19.59
N MET A 95 -15.24 -2.54 20.36
CA MET A 95 -14.06 -1.70 20.64
C MET A 95 -12.95 -2.48 21.36
N ILE A 96 -13.33 -3.29 22.35
CA ILE A 96 -12.38 -4.14 23.10
C ILE A 96 -11.79 -5.22 22.19
N TYR A 97 -12.63 -5.95 21.47
CA TYR A 97 -12.18 -7.01 20.57
C TYR A 97 -11.34 -6.47 19.42
N ALA A 98 -11.69 -5.33 18.83
CA ALA A 98 -10.89 -4.69 17.79
C ALA A 98 -9.49 -4.37 18.30
N SER A 99 -9.38 -3.82 19.51
CA SER A 99 -8.09 -3.52 20.15
C SER A 99 -7.25 -4.78 20.39
N LEU A 100 -7.87 -5.91 20.76
CA LEU A 100 -7.17 -7.19 20.99
C LEU A 100 -6.76 -7.90 19.70
N PHE A 101 -7.59 -7.83 18.65
CA PHE A 101 -7.43 -8.68 17.47
C PHE A 101 -6.90 -7.96 16.24
N HIS A 102 -6.76 -6.63 16.22
CA HIS A 102 -6.26 -5.93 15.02
C HIS A 102 -4.89 -6.44 14.57
N ASP A 103 -4.00 -6.70 15.53
CA ASP A 103 -2.64 -7.19 15.32
C ASP A 103 -2.48 -8.70 15.44
N ILE A 104 -3.57 -9.47 15.58
CA ILE A 104 -3.47 -10.94 15.70
C ILE A 104 -2.78 -11.58 14.49
N GLY A 105 -2.79 -10.90 13.34
CA GLY A 105 -2.04 -11.29 12.14
C GLY A 105 -0.51 -11.31 12.33
N MET A 106 0.02 -10.65 13.35
CA MET A 106 1.44 -10.71 13.74
C MET A 106 1.75 -11.93 14.64
N SER A 107 0.73 -12.53 15.27
CA SER A 107 0.85 -13.58 16.29
C SER A 107 0.53 -14.98 15.73
N LEU A 108 1.26 -15.39 14.70
CA LEU A 108 0.98 -16.61 13.94
C LEU A 108 1.62 -17.88 14.53
N GLY A 109 0.89 -18.99 14.44
CA GLY A 109 1.41 -20.34 14.65
C GLY A 109 2.04 -20.92 13.40
N ASP A 110 2.65 -22.09 13.55
CA ASP A 110 3.45 -22.72 12.50
C ASP A 110 2.58 -23.17 11.31
N ASP A 111 1.33 -23.56 11.57
CA ASP A 111 0.34 -23.90 10.55
C ASP A 111 -0.07 -22.68 9.71
N GLU A 112 -0.27 -21.51 10.34
CA GLU A 112 -0.56 -20.28 9.62
C GLU A 112 0.63 -19.82 8.78
N ILE A 113 1.84 -19.87 9.36
CA ILE A 113 3.08 -19.53 8.65
C ILE A 113 3.25 -20.44 7.42
N SER A 114 2.98 -21.73 7.56
CA SER A 114 3.05 -22.68 6.44
C SER A 114 2.07 -22.32 5.32
N LYS A 115 0.84 -21.91 5.66
CA LYS A 115 -0.16 -21.43 4.68
C LYS A 115 0.24 -20.13 4.01
N ILE A 116 0.96 -19.24 4.71
CA ILE A 116 1.46 -18.00 4.11
C ILE A 116 2.57 -18.29 3.10
N LYS A 117 3.43 -19.26 3.40
CA LYS A 117 4.53 -19.67 2.51
C LYS A 117 4.07 -20.46 1.27
N ASP A 118 2.87 -21.03 1.31
CA ASP A 118 2.30 -21.76 0.18
C ASP A 118 2.16 -20.86 -1.06
N SER A 119 2.55 -21.35 -2.25
CA SER A 119 2.56 -20.57 -3.49
C SER A 119 1.16 -20.16 -3.97
N THR A 120 0.10 -20.81 -3.48
CA THR A 120 -1.30 -20.44 -3.75
C THR A 120 -1.84 -19.41 -2.75
N SER A 121 -1.02 -18.98 -1.79
CA SER A 121 -1.41 -18.03 -0.76
C SER A 121 -1.81 -16.68 -1.37
N LYS A 122 -3.04 -16.26 -1.05
CA LYS A 122 -3.59 -14.96 -1.44
C LYS A 122 -2.83 -13.76 -0.89
N TYR A 123 -1.91 -13.97 0.06
CA TYR A 123 -1.10 -12.92 0.69
C TYR A 123 0.15 -12.56 -0.12
N LEU A 124 0.51 -13.35 -1.13
CA LEU A 124 1.74 -13.17 -1.91
C LEU A 124 1.55 -12.37 -3.21
N TYR A 125 0.35 -11.86 -3.52
CA TYR A 125 0.04 -11.04 -4.72
C TYR A 125 0.66 -11.56 -6.03
N SER A 126 0.41 -12.83 -6.33
CA SER A 126 0.93 -13.53 -7.53
C SER A 126 2.44 -13.78 -7.54
N GLN A 127 3.14 -13.54 -6.43
CA GLN A 127 4.52 -14.02 -6.19
C GLN A 127 4.49 -15.35 -5.43
N SER A 128 5.56 -16.15 -5.52
CA SER A 128 5.79 -17.25 -4.59
C SER A 128 6.58 -16.78 -3.37
N PHE A 129 6.55 -17.52 -2.26
CA PHE A 129 7.35 -17.15 -1.09
C PHE A 129 8.86 -17.26 -1.38
N GLU A 130 9.27 -18.25 -2.17
CA GLU A 130 10.66 -18.40 -2.62
C GLU A 130 11.17 -17.19 -3.41
N GLN A 131 10.29 -16.57 -4.19
CA GLN A 131 10.54 -15.34 -4.95
C GLN A 131 10.83 -14.15 -4.02
N ILE A 132 10.02 -13.96 -2.99
CA ILE A 132 10.24 -12.92 -1.97
C ILE A 132 11.52 -13.19 -1.18
N LYS A 133 11.78 -14.45 -0.83
CA LYS A 133 12.97 -14.89 -0.09
C LYS A 133 14.27 -14.56 -0.81
N LYS A 134 14.33 -14.67 -2.14
CA LYS A 134 15.54 -14.36 -2.93
C LYS A 134 15.98 -12.90 -2.83
N ASN A 135 15.04 -11.99 -2.59
CA ASN A 135 15.30 -10.55 -2.44
C ASN A 135 15.42 -10.09 -1.00
N SER A 136 15.43 -11.04 -0.07
CA SER A 136 15.67 -10.81 1.34
C SER A 136 17.00 -11.41 1.76
N THR A 137 17.65 -10.83 2.76
CA THR A 137 18.89 -11.35 3.32
C THR A 137 18.72 -12.78 3.87
N ASN A 138 17.53 -13.08 4.40
CA ASN A 138 17.18 -14.41 4.89
C ASN A 138 15.66 -14.65 4.82
N GLU A 139 15.28 -15.91 5.06
CA GLU A 139 13.88 -16.34 5.05
C GLU A 139 13.03 -15.70 6.14
N GLU A 140 13.61 -15.44 7.31
CA GLU A 140 12.92 -14.84 8.44
C GLU A 140 12.46 -13.42 8.10
N LEU A 141 13.36 -12.59 7.56
CA LEU A 141 13.06 -11.23 7.12
C LEU A 141 12.05 -11.21 5.97
N ALA A 142 12.10 -12.19 5.05
CA ALA A 142 11.12 -12.30 3.97
C ALA A 142 9.72 -12.58 4.53
N LEU A 143 9.63 -13.52 5.48
CA LEU A 143 8.38 -13.84 6.17
C LEU A 143 7.86 -12.65 6.97
N GLN A 144 8.74 -11.96 7.72
CA GLN A 144 8.36 -10.78 8.49
C GLN A 144 7.79 -9.69 7.57
N GLU A 145 8.36 -9.44 6.41
CA GLU A 145 7.85 -8.42 5.47
C GLU A 145 6.48 -8.81 4.88
N VAL A 146 6.28 -10.08 4.52
CA VAL A 146 4.96 -10.55 4.06
C VAL A 146 3.92 -10.37 5.16
N ILE A 147 4.20 -10.85 6.37
CA ILE A 147 3.25 -10.72 7.49
C ILE A 147 3.02 -9.26 7.81
N ARG A 148 4.06 -8.44 7.96
CA ARG A 148 3.96 -7.02 8.28
C ARG A 148 3.13 -6.26 7.25
N THR A 149 3.25 -6.57 5.96
CA THR A 149 2.44 -5.87 4.94
C THR A 149 1.00 -6.39 4.89
N GLN A 150 0.75 -7.63 5.34
CA GLN A 150 -0.55 -8.31 5.21
C GLN A 150 -1.29 -8.55 6.53
N HIS A 151 -0.74 -8.15 7.67
CA HIS A 151 -1.26 -8.55 8.99
C HIS A 151 -2.70 -8.14 9.21
N GLY A 152 -3.16 -6.97 8.74
CA GLY A 152 -4.57 -6.60 8.81
C GLY A 152 -5.48 -7.56 8.01
N LYS A 153 -5.04 -8.05 6.85
CA LYS A 153 -5.78 -9.05 6.06
C LYS A 153 -5.78 -10.41 6.74
N ILE A 154 -4.63 -10.80 7.29
CA ILE A 154 -4.48 -12.05 8.04
C ILE A 154 -5.35 -12.00 9.30
N ALA A 155 -5.38 -10.87 10.00
CA ALA A 155 -6.22 -10.65 11.18
C ALA A 155 -7.70 -10.83 10.85
N ASN A 156 -8.18 -10.26 9.74
CA ASN A 156 -9.55 -10.49 9.26
C ASN A 156 -9.83 -11.97 9.06
N ASP A 157 -9.00 -12.66 8.29
CA ASP A 157 -9.14 -14.09 8.02
C ASP A 157 -9.18 -14.94 9.29
N LEU A 158 -8.29 -14.64 10.25
CA LEU A 158 -8.24 -15.34 11.53
C LEU A 158 -9.50 -15.07 12.34
N VAL A 159 -9.95 -13.82 12.43
CA VAL A 159 -11.18 -13.43 13.13
C VAL A 159 -12.41 -14.11 12.51
N THR A 160 -12.52 -14.13 11.19
CA THR A 160 -13.72 -14.63 10.49
C THR A 160 -13.78 -16.14 10.37
N ASN A 161 -12.62 -16.82 10.36
CA ASN A 161 -12.56 -18.26 10.11
C ASN A 161 -12.05 -19.06 11.32
N LYS A 162 -10.94 -18.65 11.94
CA LYS A 162 -10.32 -19.41 13.05
C LYS A 162 -10.98 -19.13 14.39
N TYR A 163 -11.25 -17.86 14.67
CA TYR A 163 -11.74 -17.38 15.97
C TYR A 163 -13.23 -17.02 15.97
N LYS A 164 -13.95 -17.34 14.90
CA LYS A 164 -15.36 -16.97 14.71
C LYS A 164 -16.28 -17.31 15.88
N GLU A 165 -16.06 -18.48 16.50
CA GLU A 165 -16.87 -19.00 17.61
C GLU A 165 -16.77 -18.15 18.89
N TYR A 166 -15.69 -17.36 19.04
CA TYR A 166 -15.54 -16.43 20.16
C TYR A 166 -16.38 -15.15 19.97
N PHE A 167 -16.82 -14.85 18.75
CA PHE A 167 -17.51 -13.60 18.40
C PHE A 167 -19.00 -13.82 18.12
N LEU A 168 -19.71 -14.36 19.12
CA LEU A 168 -21.16 -14.56 19.10
C LEU A 168 -21.83 -13.73 20.18
N LEU A 169 -23.02 -13.19 19.91
CA LEU A 169 -23.83 -12.53 20.95
C LEU A 169 -24.16 -13.54 22.06
N PRO A 170 -24.16 -13.14 23.34
CA PRO A 170 -24.48 -14.02 24.46
C PRO A 170 -25.80 -14.78 24.25
N ASN A 171 -25.79 -16.09 24.53
CA ASN A 171 -26.95 -16.99 24.38
C ASN A 171 -27.53 -17.09 22.96
N THR A 172 -26.79 -16.74 21.92
CA THR A 172 -27.24 -16.89 20.52
C THR A 172 -26.18 -17.55 19.64
N SER A 173 -26.59 -17.94 18.43
CA SER A 173 -25.69 -18.32 17.33
C SER A 173 -25.34 -17.14 16.41
N ILE A 174 -25.74 -15.92 16.75
CA ILE A 174 -25.55 -14.74 15.91
C ILE A 174 -24.11 -14.25 16.06
N SER A 175 -23.32 -14.42 15.01
CA SER A 175 -21.93 -13.96 14.96
C SER A 175 -21.80 -12.53 14.46
N PHE A 176 -20.86 -11.76 15.05
CA PHE A 176 -20.41 -10.45 14.58
C PHE A 176 -18.96 -10.46 14.08
N ALA A 177 -18.39 -11.66 13.84
CA ALA A 177 -17.00 -11.83 13.42
C ALA A 177 -16.66 -11.13 12.09
N GLN A 178 -17.60 -11.06 11.15
CA GLN A 178 -17.38 -10.42 9.84
C GLN A 178 -17.09 -8.93 9.99
N ASP A 179 -17.91 -8.19 10.74
CA ASP A 179 -17.67 -6.76 10.97
C ASP A 179 -16.41 -6.54 11.80
N LEU A 180 -16.18 -7.38 12.82
CA LEU A 180 -14.94 -7.31 13.61
C LEU A 180 -13.70 -7.52 12.72
N GLY A 181 -13.73 -8.49 11.81
CA GLY A 181 -12.62 -8.74 10.88
C GLY A 181 -12.36 -7.58 9.94
N LEU A 182 -13.41 -6.94 9.42
CA LEU A 182 -13.31 -5.73 8.60
C LEU A 182 -12.79 -4.52 9.40
N ILE A 183 -13.23 -4.35 10.65
CA ILE A 183 -12.73 -3.34 11.59
C ILE A 183 -11.23 -3.55 11.80
N CYS A 184 -10.82 -4.77 12.16
CA CYS A 184 -9.42 -5.13 12.35
C CYS A 184 -8.59 -4.86 11.10
N GLN A 185 -9.01 -5.30 9.91
CA GLN A 185 -8.24 -5.05 8.69
C GLN A 185 -8.08 -3.57 8.36
N SER A 186 -9.07 -2.75 8.73
CA SER A 186 -9.10 -1.36 8.34
C SER A 186 -7.83 -0.60 8.76
N HIS A 187 -7.19 -0.92 9.89
CA HIS A 187 -6.03 -0.14 10.38
C HIS A 187 -4.81 -0.17 9.44
N THR A 188 -4.67 -1.22 8.62
CA THR A 188 -3.60 -1.32 7.62
C THR A 188 -3.97 -0.78 6.23
N GLU A 189 -5.22 -0.34 6.06
CA GLU A 189 -5.78 -0.01 4.75
C GLU A 189 -5.92 1.51 4.58
N ARG A 190 -6.15 1.96 3.35
CA ARG A 190 -6.42 3.39 3.05
C ARG A 190 -7.85 3.78 3.42
N GLU A 191 -8.10 5.09 3.53
CA GLU A 191 -9.42 5.67 3.87
C GLU A 191 -10.61 5.05 3.15
N ARG A 192 -10.47 4.74 1.85
CA ARG A 192 -11.53 4.15 1.02
C ARG A 192 -12.02 2.81 1.53
N TYR A 193 -11.21 2.09 2.31
CA TYR A 193 -11.58 0.81 2.86
C TYR A 193 -12.73 0.95 3.88
N LEU A 194 -12.84 2.10 4.55
CA LEU A 194 -13.93 2.38 5.48
C LEU A 194 -15.31 2.29 4.82
N SER A 195 -15.40 2.46 3.50
CA SER A 195 -16.68 2.32 2.76
C SER A 195 -17.22 0.88 2.76
N LYS A 196 -16.42 -0.12 3.15
CA LYS A 196 -16.89 -1.50 3.33
C LYS A 196 -17.65 -1.70 4.65
N LEU A 197 -17.48 -0.79 5.59
CA LEU A 197 -18.14 -0.81 6.89
C LEU A 197 -19.36 0.10 6.82
N HIS A 198 -20.52 -0.44 7.19
CA HIS A 198 -21.76 0.34 7.24
C HIS A 198 -21.76 1.30 8.45
N VAL A 199 -22.52 2.38 8.34
CA VAL A 199 -22.67 3.38 9.42
C VAL A 199 -23.84 3.08 10.36
N ASP A 200 -24.73 2.16 9.95
CA ASP A 200 -25.89 1.72 10.71
C ASP A 200 -26.13 0.23 10.43
N SER A 201 -25.50 -0.62 11.24
CA SER A 201 -25.62 -2.07 11.19
C SER A 201 -26.51 -2.59 12.30
N LEU A 202 -27.14 -3.75 12.08
CA LEU A 202 -27.97 -4.44 13.06
C LEU A 202 -27.49 -5.88 13.26
N LYS A 203 -27.24 -6.27 14.52
CA LYS A 203 -26.94 -7.66 14.90
C LYS A 203 -27.78 -8.08 16.10
N GLY A 204 -28.69 -9.01 15.88
CA GLY A 204 -29.72 -9.33 16.88
C GLY A 204 -30.54 -8.07 17.15
N GLU A 205 -30.53 -7.60 18.39
CA GLU A 205 -31.23 -6.37 18.81
C GLU A 205 -30.30 -5.15 18.90
N TYR A 206 -29.01 -5.32 18.62
CA TYR A 206 -28.00 -4.27 18.75
C TYR A 206 -27.83 -3.51 17.43
N SER A 207 -28.22 -2.23 17.40
CA SER A 207 -27.81 -1.28 16.35
C SER A 207 -26.43 -0.69 16.70
N TYR A 208 -25.49 -0.71 15.76
CA TYR A 208 -24.11 -0.28 15.97
C TYR A 208 -23.51 0.30 14.69
N ASN A 209 -22.47 1.09 14.86
CA ASN A 209 -21.73 1.70 13.75
C ASN A 209 -20.31 1.12 13.67
N PRO A 210 -20.08 0.05 12.88
CA PRO A 210 -18.76 -0.55 12.77
C PRO A 210 -17.75 0.38 12.06
N GLN A 211 -18.19 1.31 11.21
CA GLN A 211 -17.30 2.32 10.61
C GLN A 211 -16.73 3.26 11.66
N PHE A 212 -17.53 3.70 12.63
CA PHE A 212 -17.07 4.51 13.76
C PHE A 212 -16.02 3.78 14.61
N ILE A 213 -16.25 2.50 14.92
CA ILE A 213 -15.31 1.69 15.71
C ILE A 213 -13.98 1.50 14.98
N ALA A 214 -14.02 1.32 13.65
CA ALA A 214 -12.82 1.29 12.82
C ALA A 214 -12.04 2.61 12.84
N ILE A 215 -12.74 3.75 12.78
CA ILE A 215 -12.12 5.08 12.91
C ILE A 215 -11.45 5.24 14.28
N LEU A 216 -12.12 4.83 15.36
CA LEU A 216 -11.54 4.84 16.71
C LEU A 216 -10.28 3.97 16.78
N LEU A 217 -10.31 2.76 16.21
CA LEU A 217 -9.16 1.84 16.18
C LEU A 217 -7.97 2.47 15.47
N ARG A 218 -8.19 3.00 14.27
CA ARG A 218 -7.14 3.64 13.46
C ARG A 218 -6.46 4.77 14.21
N VAL A 219 -7.25 5.67 14.81
CA VAL A 219 -6.70 6.81 15.55
C VAL A 219 -6.05 6.36 16.85
N ALA A 220 -6.63 5.40 17.58
CA ALA A 220 -6.06 4.92 18.83
C ALA A 220 -4.72 4.18 18.63
N ASP A 221 -4.63 3.35 17.59
CA ASP A 221 -3.43 2.59 17.23
C ASP A 221 -2.23 3.52 16.92
N ILE A 222 -2.41 4.49 16.02
CA ILE A 222 -1.33 5.43 15.66
C ILE A 222 -0.96 6.41 16.79
N LEU A 223 -1.82 6.57 17.80
CA LEU A 223 -1.53 7.39 18.97
C LEU A 223 -0.77 6.62 20.06
N ASP A 224 -0.70 5.29 19.99
CA ASP A 224 0.13 4.48 20.89
C ASP A 224 1.61 4.53 20.48
N ILE A 225 2.17 5.75 20.55
CA ILE A 225 3.55 6.10 20.23
C ILE A 225 4.22 6.74 21.44
N ASP A 226 5.01 5.97 22.19
CA ASP A 226 5.90 6.48 23.23
C ASP A 226 6.88 5.43 23.74
N SER A 227 7.74 5.83 24.68
CA SER A 227 8.77 4.97 25.27
C SER A 227 8.24 3.67 25.91
N THR A 228 6.95 3.54 26.23
CA THR A 228 6.37 2.28 26.75
C THR A 228 6.29 1.18 25.67
N ARG A 229 6.19 1.57 24.38
CA ARG A 229 6.30 0.66 23.23
C ARG A 229 7.71 0.11 23.02
N THR A 230 8.70 0.83 23.54
CA THR A 230 10.13 0.59 23.27
C THR A 230 10.93 0.76 24.57
N PRO A 231 10.81 -0.17 25.53
CA PRO A 231 11.46 -0.02 26.83
C PRO A 231 12.98 0.13 26.69
N LEU A 232 13.55 1.14 27.34
CA LEU A 232 14.96 1.52 27.17
C LEU A 232 15.95 0.39 27.46
N GLU A 233 15.69 -0.41 28.50
CA GLU A 233 16.58 -1.52 28.86
C GLU A 233 16.54 -2.65 27.81
N LEU A 234 15.38 -2.88 27.19
CA LEU A 234 15.24 -3.84 26.10
C LEU A 234 15.98 -3.33 24.86
N TYR A 235 15.79 -2.06 24.50
CA TYR A 235 16.50 -1.40 23.40
C TYR A 235 18.02 -1.56 23.50
N LYS A 236 18.60 -1.28 24.68
CA LYS A 236 20.06 -1.40 24.94
C LYS A 236 20.61 -2.81 24.76
N SER A 237 19.76 -3.83 24.87
CA SER A 237 20.14 -5.25 24.78
C SER A 237 19.95 -5.83 23.38
N MET A 238 19.26 -5.11 22.49
CA MET A 238 18.92 -5.59 21.15
C MET A 238 19.97 -5.19 20.11
N ASP A 239 20.23 -6.09 19.17
CA ASP A 239 21.00 -5.80 17.95
C ASP A 239 20.01 -5.48 16.81
N LEU A 240 19.63 -4.19 16.73
CA LEU A 240 18.62 -3.72 15.78
C LEU A 240 19.25 -3.35 14.44
N ASN A 241 18.59 -3.74 13.34
CA ASN A 241 18.90 -3.20 12.03
C ASN A 241 18.56 -1.69 11.96
N GLU A 242 19.03 -0.99 10.92
CA GLU A 242 18.82 0.47 10.78
C GLU A 242 17.34 0.87 10.86
N TYR A 243 16.47 0.14 10.15
CA TYR A 243 15.04 0.43 10.11
C TYR A 243 14.37 0.29 11.50
N SER A 244 14.58 -0.84 12.17
CA SER A 244 14.08 -1.10 13.51
C SER A 244 14.64 -0.11 14.52
N ASN A 245 15.94 0.19 14.46
CA ASN A 245 16.57 1.16 15.34
C ASN A 245 15.91 2.54 15.24
N GLU A 246 15.61 3.01 14.03
CA GLU A 246 14.88 4.26 13.82
C GLU A 246 13.45 4.21 14.36
N GLU A 247 12.72 3.11 14.18
CA GLU A 247 11.38 2.93 14.79
C GLU A 247 11.43 2.98 16.32
N TRP A 248 12.46 2.37 16.91
CA TRP A 248 12.65 2.36 18.36
C TRP A 248 12.98 3.75 18.91
N LEU A 249 13.95 4.43 18.30
CA LEU A 249 14.35 5.79 18.69
C LEU A 249 13.22 6.81 18.51
N LYS A 250 12.38 6.65 17.49
CA LYS A 250 11.17 7.46 17.27
C LYS A 250 10.24 7.39 18.48
N ASN A 251 9.92 6.19 18.96
CA ASN A 251 9.04 6.01 20.13
C ASN A 251 9.70 6.52 21.43
N LEU A 252 10.98 6.22 21.64
CA LEU A 252 11.76 6.70 22.79
C LEU A 252 11.83 8.23 22.91
N THR A 253 11.67 8.95 21.79
CA THR A 253 11.67 10.41 21.76
C THR A 253 10.43 11.02 22.44
N ILE A 254 9.30 10.31 22.44
CA ILE A 254 8.04 10.80 23.01
C ILE A 254 7.99 10.48 24.50
N GLU A 255 7.94 11.52 25.32
CA GLU A 255 8.04 11.43 26.78
C GLU A 255 6.66 11.34 27.46
N ASN A 256 5.61 11.90 26.84
CA ASN A 256 4.27 11.86 27.42
C ASN A 256 3.52 10.59 27.00
N THR A 257 3.00 9.83 27.98
CA THR A 257 2.12 8.68 27.72
C THR A 257 0.70 9.10 27.38
N LYS A 258 0.17 10.10 28.09
CA LYS A 258 -1.14 10.71 27.79
C LYS A 258 -1.06 11.57 26.53
N LYS A 259 -1.87 11.25 25.51
CA LYS A 259 -1.88 11.93 24.21
C LYS A 259 -3.03 12.93 24.04
N ILE A 260 -4.18 12.66 24.64
CA ILE A 260 -5.41 13.43 24.41
C ILE A 260 -5.65 14.39 25.58
N PHE A 261 -5.83 15.67 25.25
CA PHE A 261 -6.10 16.75 26.19
C PHE A 261 -7.40 17.45 25.79
N VAL A 262 -8.10 18.06 26.75
CA VAL A 262 -9.33 18.82 26.47
C VAL A 262 -9.04 20.30 26.65
N LYS A 263 -9.40 21.13 25.66
CA LYS A 263 -9.29 22.58 25.71
C LYS A 263 -10.49 23.20 25.01
N ASN A 264 -11.30 23.99 25.72
CA ASN A 264 -12.51 24.64 25.20
C ASN A 264 -13.46 23.64 24.51
N ASP A 265 -13.75 22.52 25.18
CA ASP A 265 -14.60 21.42 24.69
C ASP A 265 -14.09 20.69 23.43
N LEU A 266 -12.91 21.05 22.93
CA LEU A 266 -12.22 20.38 21.84
C LEU A 266 -11.12 19.47 22.39
N LYS A 267 -11.04 18.24 21.89
CA LYS A 267 -9.92 17.35 22.20
C LYS A 267 -8.72 17.68 21.31
N ILE A 268 -7.54 17.74 21.89
CA ILE A 268 -6.28 18.07 21.23
C ILE A 268 -5.32 16.91 21.46
N VAL A 269 -4.68 16.46 20.39
CA VAL A 269 -3.55 15.54 20.47
C VAL A 269 -2.27 16.32 20.70
N ARG A 270 -1.49 15.94 21.72
CA ARG A 270 -0.22 16.58 22.05
C ARG A 270 0.89 15.55 22.19
N LEU A 271 2.05 15.86 21.61
CA LEU A 271 3.28 15.08 21.72
C LEU A 271 4.37 15.97 22.32
N ASP A 272 4.96 15.52 23.41
CA ASP A 272 6.02 16.18 24.17
C ASP A 272 7.28 15.30 24.13
N GLY A 273 8.46 15.90 23.97
CA GLY A 273 9.70 15.12 23.93
C GLY A 273 10.92 15.92 23.53
N ASN A 274 12.05 15.23 23.40
CA ASN A 274 13.34 15.82 23.03
C ASN A 274 14.06 14.95 22.02
N VAL A 275 14.56 15.54 20.93
CA VAL A 275 15.15 14.80 19.81
C VAL A 275 16.52 15.32 19.41
N LYS A 276 17.53 14.43 19.43
CA LYS A 276 18.92 14.76 19.05
C LYS A 276 19.24 14.41 17.60
N ASP A 277 18.68 13.33 17.07
CA ASP A 277 18.95 12.88 15.71
C ASP A 277 17.96 13.49 14.72
N ILE A 278 18.48 14.22 13.73
CA ILE A 278 17.68 14.82 12.65
C ILE A 278 16.96 13.78 11.79
N LYS A 279 17.53 12.58 11.60
CA LYS A 279 16.87 11.49 10.85
C LYS A 279 15.60 11.05 11.58
N VAL A 280 15.71 10.78 12.89
CA VAL A 280 14.59 10.41 13.74
C VAL A 280 13.55 11.52 13.80
N HIS A 281 13.97 12.79 13.90
CA HIS A 281 13.03 13.92 13.89
C HIS A 281 12.27 14.05 12.57
N ARG A 282 12.92 13.90 11.41
CA ARG A 282 12.23 13.88 10.11
C ARG A 282 11.18 12.78 10.04
N LYS A 283 11.50 11.60 10.56
CA LYS A 283 10.57 10.47 10.66
C LYS A 283 9.38 10.78 11.57
N LEU A 284 9.63 11.43 12.71
CA LEU A 284 8.58 11.91 13.62
C LEU A 284 7.67 12.95 12.96
N LEU A 285 8.22 13.90 12.19
CA LEU A 285 7.42 14.90 11.47
C LEU A 285 6.49 14.23 10.44
N ASN A 286 6.97 13.25 9.70
CA ASN A 286 6.14 12.46 8.78
C ASN A 286 5.06 11.67 9.54
N TYR A 287 5.39 11.12 10.71
CA TYR A 287 4.44 10.39 11.55
C TYR A 287 3.36 11.33 12.12
N ILE A 288 3.74 12.54 12.54
CA ILE A 288 2.79 13.58 12.97
C ILE A 288 1.86 13.96 11.83
N GLU A 289 2.38 14.15 10.61
CA GLU A 289 1.55 14.42 9.44
C GLU A 289 0.55 13.29 9.15
N TRP A 290 0.96 12.03 9.36
CA TRP A 290 0.06 10.89 9.28
C TRP A 290 -1.04 10.92 10.36
N ILE A 291 -0.69 11.19 11.62
CA ILE A 291 -1.68 11.38 12.71
C ILE A 291 -2.67 12.48 12.31
N GLU A 292 -2.20 13.63 11.85
CA GLU A 292 -3.07 14.74 11.45
C GLU A 292 -4.02 14.37 10.30
N ASN A 293 -3.57 13.55 9.34
CA ASN A 293 -4.41 13.04 8.26
C ASN A 293 -5.52 12.12 8.78
N GLU A 294 -5.19 11.19 9.68
CA GLU A 294 -6.18 10.29 10.30
C GLU A 294 -7.15 11.04 11.20
N LEU A 295 -6.70 12.07 11.93
CA LEU A 295 -7.59 12.96 12.70
C LEU A 295 -8.55 13.73 11.79
N ARG A 296 -8.08 14.25 10.64
CA ARG A 296 -8.96 14.90 9.65
C ARG A 296 -10.01 13.92 9.12
N LEU A 297 -9.58 12.73 8.72
CA LEU A 297 -10.47 11.67 8.25
C LEU A 297 -11.52 11.31 9.32
N ALA A 298 -11.10 11.17 10.58
CA ALA A 298 -11.97 10.85 11.69
C ALA A 298 -13.05 11.92 11.91
N VAL A 299 -12.68 13.20 11.91
CA VAL A 299 -13.63 14.31 12.06
C VAL A 299 -14.58 14.37 10.85
N GLU A 300 -14.05 14.29 9.62
CA GLU A 300 -14.87 14.33 8.40
C GLU A 300 -15.89 13.19 8.34
N LYS A 301 -15.45 11.94 8.55
CA LYS A 301 -16.33 10.77 8.42
C LYS A 301 -17.36 10.67 9.53
N THR A 302 -17.08 11.23 10.71
CA THR A 302 -18.01 11.17 11.83
C THR A 302 -18.98 12.36 11.90
N ALA A 303 -18.75 13.44 11.14
CA ALA A 303 -19.55 14.67 11.20
C ALA A 303 -21.05 14.43 10.97
N ASP A 304 -21.39 13.61 9.98
CA ASP A 304 -22.79 13.31 9.60
C ASP A 304 -23.38 12.11 10.35
N MET A 305 -22.63 11.47 11.25
CA MET A 305 -23.12 10.36 12.06
C MET A 305 -24.03 10.87 13.20
N GLN A 306 -24.74 9.93 13.86
CA GLN A 306 -25.49 10.22 15.08
C GLN A 306 -24.60 10.88 16.14
N GLU A 307 -25.15 11.75 16.97
CA GLU A 307 -24.41 12.57 17.95
C GLU A 307 -23.40 11.77 18.78
N LYS A 308 -23.78 10.56 19.22
CA LYS A 308 -22.90 9.71 20.02
C LYS A 308 -21.61 9.29 19.31
N TYR A 309 -21.60 9.29 17.99
CA TYR A 309 -20.46 8.91 17.14
C TYR A 309 -19.62 10.08 16.65
N ARG A 310 -19.99 11.33 16.95
CA ARG A 310 -19.26 12.51 16.45
C ARG A 310 -17.97 12.71 17.20
N LEU A 311 -16.85 12.87 16.47
CA LEU A 311 -15.54 13.16 17.04
C LEU A 311 -15.23 14.65 16.90
N HIS A 312 -15.12 15.35 18.03
CA HIS A 312 -14.76 16.78 18.07
C HIS A 312 -13.29 16.92 18.46
N LEU A 313 -12.42 16.79 17.45
CA LEU A 313 -10.97 16.79 17.61
C LEU A 313 -10.35 17.98 16.88
N ASN A 314 -9.31 18.57 17.47
CA ASN A 314 -8.36 19.38 16.71
C ASN A 314 -7.55 18.43 15.82
N THR A 315 -7.58 18.69 14.52
CA THR A 315 -6.89 17.86 13.52
C THR A 315 -5.41 18.19 13.38
N LYS A 316 -4.94 19.24 14.07
CA LYS A 316 -3.53 19.58 14.20
C LYS A 316 -2.96 19.05 15.51
N VAL A 317 -1.84 18.36 15.40
CA VAL A 317 -1.12 17.84 16.56
C VAL A 317 -0.33 18.99 17.19
N GLN A 318 -0.47 19.17 18.50
CA GLN A 318 0.41 20.06 19.23
C GLN A 318 1.77 19.37 19.42
N ASN A 319 2.68 19.63 18.48
CA ASN A 319 4.05 19.14 18.51
C ASN A 319 4.94 20.01 19.41
N ASN A 320 5.19 19.56 20.64
CA ASN A 320 6.09 20.19 21.60
C ASN A 320 7.48 19.50 21.63
N ILE A 321 7.81 18.65 20.66
CA ILE A 321 9.10 17.95 20.61
C ILE A 321 10.22 18.95 20.31
N GLN A 322 11.19 19.06 21.21
CA GLN A 322 12.28 20.02 21.10
C GLN A 322 13.51 19.41 20.43
N PRO A 323 14.03 19.99 19.34
CA PRO A 323 15.30 19.56 18.78
C PRO A 323 16.46 20.02 19.66
N ILE A 324 17.42 19.13 19.91
CA ILE A 324 18.64 19.42 20.68
C ILE A 324 19.81 19.56 19.71
N GLY A 325 20.40 20.76 19.62
CA GLY A 325 21.61 21.01 18.83
C GLY A 325 21.38 21.36 17.36
N TYR A 326 20.12 21.51 16.93
CA TYR A 326 19.76 21.99 15.59
C TYR A 326 18.37 22.63 15.59
N THR A 327 17.99 23.25 14.48
CA THR A 327 16.65 23.75 14.23
C THR A 327 16.08 23.12 12.97
N ILE A 328 14.76 22.94 12.91
CA ILE A 328 14.05 22.66 11.66
C ILE A 328 13.22 23.90 11.37
N PRO A 329 13.75 24.88 10.62
CA PRO A 329 12.88 25.90 10.06
C PRO A 329 11.89 25.21 9.11
N ASP A 330 10.70 25.80 8.94
CA ASP A 330 9.64 25.31 8.04
C ASP A 330 10.05 25.47 6.56
N LEU A 331 11.12 24.79 6.17
CA LEU A 331 11.73 24.80 4.83
C LEU A 331 11.49 23.43 4.19
N LYS A 332 10.24 23.13 3.88
CA LYS A 332 9.89 21.98 3.05
C LYS A 332 10.24 22.28 1.59
N LEU A 333 10.88 21.31 0.92
CA LEU A 333 10.99 21.35 -0.55
C LEU A 333 9.60 21.08 -1.12
N ASN A 334 9.07 22.02 -1.90
CA ASN A 334 7.82 21.86 -2.63
C ASN A 334 8.13 21.59 -4.10
N MET A 335 7.33 20.73 -4.73
CA MET A 335 7.40 20.48 -6.17
C MET A 335 6.16 21.07 -6.82
N ASP A 336 6.36 21.89 -7.85
CA ASP A 336 5.28 22.38 -8.70
C ASP A 336 5.02 21.37 -9.81
N TYR A 337 3.82 20.79 -9.83
CA TYR A 337 3.45 19.76 -10.79
C TYR A 337 3.60 20.24 -12.24
N LYS A 338 3.18 21.47 -12.55
CA LYS A 338 3.27 22.04 -13.92
C LYS A 338 4.71 22.27 -14.34
N ALA A 339 5.57 22.74 -13.42
CA ALA A 339 6.98 22.90 -13.71
C ALA A 339 7.68 21.56 -13.95
N VAL A 340 7.39 20.54 -13.13
CA VAL A 340 7.99 19.20 -13.25
C VAL A 340 7.51 18.49 -14.51
N THR A 341 6.21 18.49 -14.79
CA THR A 341 5.65 17.88 -16.01
C THR A 341 6.20 18.55 -17.26
N LYS A 342 6.23 19.89 -17.32
CA LYS A 342 6.83 20.62 -18.45
C LYS A 342 8.31 20.31 -18.66
N LEU A 343 9.08 20.13 -17.58
CA LEU A 343 10.49 19.74 -17.66
C LEU A 343 10.64 18.33 -18.22
N LEU A 344 9.88 17.37 -17.67
CA LEU A 344 9.95 15.96 -18.06
C LEU A 344 9.36 15.70 -19.45
N MET A 345 8.41 16.52 -19.91
CA MET A 345 7.74 16.39 -21.20
C MET A 345 8.31 17.33 -22.27
N GLY A 346 9.34 18.10 -21.92
CA GLY A 346 10.00 19.02 -22.83
C GLY A 346 11.08 18.33 -23.65
N GLU A 347 11.43 18.97 -24.77
CA GLU A 347 12.63 18.64 -25.55
C GLU A 347 13.92 18.76 -24.71
N SER A 348 13.88 19.42 -23.55
CA SER A 348 15.01 19.52 -22.63
C SER A 348 15.49 18.18 -22.06
N VAL A 349 14.60 17.18 -21.94
CA VAL A 349 14.96 15.83 -21.47
C VAL A 349 15.09 14.84 -22.63
N TYR A 350 14.20 14.92 -23.62
CA TYR A 350 14.11 13.94 -24.71
C TYR A 350 14.72 14.41 -26.04
N GLY A 351 15.06 15.69 -26.20
CA GLY A 351 15.57 16.27 -27.45
C GLY A 351 14.52 16.40 -28.57
N SER A 352 13.57 15.47 -28.69
CA SER A 352 12.47 15.49 -29.65
C SER A 352 11.21 14.84 -29.08
N LYS A 353 10.04 15.44 -29.36
CA LYS A 353 8.73 14.90 -28.96
C LYS A 353 8.42 13.55 -29.61
N ALA A 354 9.00 13.27 -30.78
CA ALA A 354 8.83 11.99 -31.48
C ALA A 354 9.32 10.79 -30.64
N LEU A 355 10.29 11.01 -29.73
CA LEU A 355 10.77 9.96 -28.83
C LEU A 355 9.70 9.49 -27.83
N GLY A 356 8.62 10.25 -27.62
CA GLY A 356 7.49 9.78 -26.81
C GLY A 356 6.87 8.50 -27.36
N LEU A 357 6.79 8.36 -28.69
CA LEU A 357 6.29 7.13 -29.31
C LEU A 357 7.25 5.96 -29.06
N ARG A 358 8.55 6.23 -29.02
CA ARG A 358 9.57 5.21 -28.70
C ARG A 358 9.37 4.68 -27.28
N GLU A 359 9.22 5.56 -26.29
CA GLU A 359 8.99 5.18 -24.89
C GLU A 359 7.67 4.44 -24.69
N LEU A 360 6.61 4.88 -25.39
CA LEU A 360 5.32 4.18 -25.40
C LEU A 360 5.46 2.73 -25.93
N LEU A 361 6.14 2.56 -27.07
CA LEU A 361 6.36 1.24 -27.65
C LEU A 361 7.30 0.38 -26.79
N GLN A 362 8.31 0.97 -26.12
CA GLN A 362 9.13 0.26 -25.13
C GLN A 362 8.30 -0.31 -23.98
N ASN A 363 7.37 0.49 -23.41
CA ASN A 363 6.50 0.01 -22.33
C ASN A 363 5.61 -1.16 -22.81
N SER A 364 5.09 -1.08 -24.04
CA SER A 364 4.34 -2.18 -24.66
C SER A 364 5.20 -3.43 -24.88
N ILE A 365 6.47 -3.27 -25.28
CA ILE A 365 7.43 -4.37 -25.43
C ILE A 365 7.70 -5.02 -24.06
N ASP A 366 8.01 -4.23 -23.03
CA ASP A 366 8.28 -4.74 -21.68
C ASP A 366 7.08 -5.54 -21.15
N ALA A 367 5.85 -5.00 -21.30
CA ALA A 367 4.62 -5.69 -20.89
C ALA A 367 4.41 -7.02 -21.63
N CYS A 368 4.70 -7.05 -22.92
CA CYS A 368 4.62 -8.23 -23.78
C CYS A 368 5.65 -9.30 -23.38
N MET A 369 6.91 -8.91 -23.19
CA MET A 369 8.00 -9.83 -22.89
C MET A 369 7.86 -10.43 -21.49
N VAL A 370 7.44 -9.63 -20.49
CA VAL A 370 7.15 -10.12 -19.15
C VAL A 370 6.01 -11.15 -19.16
N LYS A 371 4.99 -10.97 -20.00
CA LYS A 371 3.92 -11.96 -20.19
C LYS A 371 4.41 -13.22 -20.88
N LYS A 372 5.25 -13.10 -21.92
CA LYS A 372 5.85 -14.23 -22.65
C LYS A 372 6.66 -15.12 -21.72
N GLU A 373 7.49 -14.51 -20.89
CA GLU A 373 8.29 -15.22 -19.90
C GLU A 373 7.43 -15.98 -18.88
N LYS A 374 6.35 -15.35 -18.41
CA LYS A 374 5.43 -15.96 -17.42
C LYS A 374 4.62 -17.12 -17.98
N LEU A 375 4.20 -17.05 -19.25
CA LEU A 375 3.26 -18.01 -19.84
C LEU A 375 3.91 -19.30 -20.36
N GLN A 376 5.24 -19.32 -20.60
CA GLN A 376 6.00 -20.50 -21.06
C GLN A 376 5.31 -21.36 -22.15
N SER A 377 4.51 -20.75 -23.04
CA SER A 377 3.61 -21.39 -24.02
C SER A 377 3.54 -20.59 -25.33
N ASP A 378 2.66 -20.97 -26.28
CA ASP A 378 2.43 -20.38 -27.62
C ASP A 378 1.89 -18.92 -27.61
N TYR A 379 2.19 -18.13 -26.58
CA TYR A 379 1.86 -16.71 -26.54
C TYR A 379 2.66 -15.95 -27.60
N LYS A 380 1.94 -15.27 -28.50
CA LYS A 380 2.53 -14.42 -29.53
C LYS A 380 2.42 -12.94 -29.14
N PRO A 381 3.53 -12.30 -28.71
CA PRO A 381 3.47 -10.90 -28.31
C PRO A 381 3.22 -10.02 -29.54
N THR A 382 2.24 -9.12 -29.43
CA THR A 382 1.75 -8.29 -30.52
C THR A 382 1.49 -6.87 -30.04
N ILE A 383 1.93 -5.89 -30.82
CA ILE A 383 1.64 -4.46 -30.64
C ILE A 383 0.92 -3.97 -31.90
N GLU A 384 -0.26 -3.39 -31.74
CA GLU A 384 -1.10 -2.91 -32.83
C GLU A 384 -1.27 -1.39 -32.73
N ILE A 385 -0.95 -0.68 -33.81
CA ILE A 385 -1.14 0.75 -33.97
C ILE A 385 -2.27 0.96 -34.97
N ASN A 386 -3.42 1.44 -34.50
CA ASN A 386 -4.61 1.66 -35.31
C ASN A 386 -4.87 3.17 -35.45
N ILE A 387 -4.94 3.66 -36.68
CA ILE A 387 -5.09 5.08 -37.01
C ILE A 387 -6.52 5.30 -37.53
N PHE A 388 -7.28 6.12 -36.80
CA PHE A 388 -8.65 6.50 -37.11
C PHE A 388 -8.72 8.01 -37.38
N LYS A 389 -8.43 8.40 -38.62
CA LYS A 389 -8.41 9.83 -39.02
C LYS A 389 -9.78 10.49 -38.84
N ASP A 390 -10.86 9.77 -39.14
CA ASP A 390 -12.25 10.20 -38.97
C ASP A 390 -12.62 10.53 -37.52
N LYS A 391 -11.98 9.85 -36.57
CA LYS A 391 -12.19 10.04 -35.12
C LYS A 391 -11.11 10.90 -34.48
N ASN A 392 -10.15 11.41 -35.25
CA ASN A 392 -8.95 12.09 -34.78
C ASN A 392 -8.22 11.29 -33.68
N GLN A 393 -8.07 9.98 -33.87
CA GLN A 393 -7.53 9.07 -32.87
C GLN A 393 -6.44 8.14 -33.42
N VAL A 394 -5.42 7.90 -32.61
CA VAL A 394 -4.45 6.82 -32.79
C VAL A 394 -4.45 5.94 -31.56
N ILE A 395 -4.59 4.64 -31.76
CA ILE A 395 -4.67 3.65 -30.69
C ILE A 395 -3.43 2.77 -30.77
N VAL A 396 -2.61 2.78 -29.71
CA VAL A 396 -1.51 1.84 -29.53
C VAL A 396 -1.97 0.79 -28.52
N LYS A 397 -2.02 -0.47 -28.94
CA LYS A 397 -2.52 -1.59 -28.13
C LYS A 397 -1.49 -2.70 -28.07
N ASP A 398 -1.16 -3.16 -26.88
CA ASP A 398 -0.41 -4.40 -26.66
C ASP A 398 -1.31 -5.49 -26.07
N ASN A 399 -0.94 -6.75 -26.29
CA ASN A 399 -1.56 -7.91 -25.66
C ASN A 399 -0.76 -8.43 -24.43
N GLY A 400 0.00 -7.54 -23.78
CA GLY A 400 0.93 -7.84 -22.71
C GLY A 400 0.31 -8.15 -21.35
N MET A 401 1.12 -8.00 -20.30
CA MET A 401 0.71 -8.29 -18.91
C MET A 401 -0.44 -7.41 -18.43
N GLY A 402 -0.54 -6.17 -18.93
CA GLY A 402 -1.49 -5.17 -18.45
C GLY A 402 -1.21 -4.70 -17.01
N MET A 403 -2.14 -3.93 -16.44
CA MET A 403 -2.00 -3.37 -15.09
C MET A 403 -3.27 -3.61 -14.25
N ASN A 404 -3.08 -3.89 -12.96
CA ASN A 404 -4.16 -3.93 -11.98
C ASN A 404 -4.19 -2.62 -11.18
N GLU A 405 -5.21 -2.44 -10.34
CA GLU A 405 -5.37 -1.21 -9.56
C GLU A 405 -4.13 -0.87 -8.71
N ASN A 406 -3.46 -1.88 -8.15
CA ASN A 406 -2.28 -1.70 -7.34
C ASN A 406 -1.09 -1.17 -8.17
N ILE A 407 -0.84 -1.78 -9.34
CA ILE A 407 0.21 -1.32 -10.27
C ILE A 407 -0.09 0.11 -10.75
N ILE A 408 -1.35 0.40 -11.07
CA ILE A 408 -1.76 1.73 -11.53
C ILE A 408 -1.47 2.79 -10.46
N LYS A 409 -1.89 2.54 -9.22
CA LYS A 409 -1.76 3.51 -8.12
C LYS A 409 -0.35 3.64 -7.56
N LYS A 410 0.43 2.57 -7.54
CA LYS A 410 1.80 2.59 -7.00
C LYS A 410 2.84 3.09 -8.00
N TYR A 411 2.66 2.77 -9.28
CA TYR A 411 3.69 2.98 -10.30
C TYR A 411 3.21 3.87 -11.45
N PHE A 412 2.12 3.52 -12.14
CA PHE A 412 1.69 4.25 -13.34
C PHE A 412 1.38 5.73 -13.09
N LEU A 413 0.63 6.03 -12.01
CA LEU A 413 0.26 7.39 -11.62
C LEU A 413 1.31 8.10 -10.75
N ASN A 414 2.42 7.44 -10.43
CA ASN A 414 3.43 7.97 -9.51
C ASN A 414 4.72 8.26 -10.25
N VAL A 415 4.88 9.53 -10.65
CA VAL A 415 6.02 10.01 -11.43
C VAL A 415 7.34 9.68 -10.69
N GLY A 416 8.25 9.00 -11.39
CA GLY A 416 9.54 8.59 -10.85
C GLY A 416 9.56 7.21 -10.19
N LYS A 417 8.43 6.51 -10.10
CA LYS A 417 8.37 5.13 -9.59
C LYS A 417 8.19 4.12 -10.71
N SER A 418 9.26 3.39 -11.05
CA SER A 418 9.19 2.29 -12.02
C SER A 418 8.71 1.00 -11.36
N TYR A 419 7.69 0.35 -11.95
CA TYR A 419 7.29 -1.01 -11.57
C TYR A 419 8.47 -1.99 -11.71
N TYR A 420 9.24 -1.90 -12.79
CA TYR A 420 10.35 -2.82 -13.07
C TYR A 420 11.57 -2.68 -12.13
N LYS A 421 11.62 -1.63 -11.31
CA LYS A 421 12.61 -1.47 -10.23
C LYS A 421 12.06 -1.73 -8.83
N SER A 422 10.77 -2.00 -8.73
CA SER A 422 10.12 -2.24 -7.45
C SER A 422 10.38 -3.65 -6.95
N SER A 423 10.32 -3.85 -5.64
CA SER A 423 10.25 -5.21 -5.06
C SER A 423 9.08 -6.00 -5.63
N ASP A 424 7.96 -5.33 -5.97
CA ASP A 424 6.80 -5.98 -6.58
C ASP A 424 7.16 -6.67 -7.92
N PHE A 425 8.17 -6.21 -8.67
CA PHE A 425 8.66 -6.87 -9.90
C PHE A 425 9.91 -7.71 -9.68
N LEU A 426 10.92 -7.17 -8.98
CA LEU A 426 12.21 -7.84 -8.79
C LEU A 426 12.07 -9.17 -8.06
N ASN A 427 11.01 -9.35 -7.27
CA ASN A 427 10.75 -10.61 -6.58
C ASN A 427 10.39 -11.73 -7.57
N TYR A 428 9.95 -11.45 -8.81
CA TYR A 428 9.68 -12.51 -9.78
C TYR A 428 10.99 -13.14 -10.29
N GLU A 429 10.97 -14.45 -10.57
CA GLU A 429 12.02 -15.04 -11.40
C GLU A 429 11.83 -14.55 -12.83
N HIS A 430 12.70 -13.65 -13.26
CA HIS A 430 12.73 -13.13 -14.60
C HIS A 430 14.16 -13.19 -15.14
N THR A 431 14.29 -13.61 -16.38
CA THR A 431 15.50 -13.58 -17.21
C THR A 431 15.47 -12.38 -18.14
N TYR A 432 14.27 -11.87 -18.45
CA TYR A 432 14.10 -10.63 -19.18
C TYR A 432 14.48 -9.44 -18.29
N ASN A 433 15.28 -8.51 -18.83
CA ASN A 433 15.56 -7.23 -18.19
C ASN A 433 14.75 -6.14 -18.88
N PRO A 434 13.75 -5.54 -18.21
CA PRO A 434 12.93 -4.48 -18.78
C PRO A 434 13.75 -3.25 -19.19
N ILE A 435 13.31 -2.60 -20.26
CA ILE A 435 13.91 -1.38 -20.80
C ILE A 435 13.54 -0.18 -19.92
N GLY A 436 12.29 -0.13 -19.44
CA GLY A 436 11.73 0.96 -18.65
C GLY A 436 12.32 1.09 -17.23
N ASN A 437 13.10 2.14 -16.98
CA ASN A 437 13.90 2.27 -15.76
C ASN A 437 13.59 3.47 -14.86
N PHE A 438 12.91 4.50 -15.38
CA PHE A 438 12.83 5.81 -14.72
C PHE A 438 11.46 6.12 -14.11
N GLY A 439 10.39 5.38 -14.48
CA GLY A 439 9.05 5.64 -13.93
C GLY A 439 8.42 6.95 -14.42
N ILE A 440 8.88 7.48 -15.55
CA ILE A 440 8.33 8.67 -16.23
C ILE A 440 7.68 8.33 -17.58
N GLY A 441 7.63 7.03 -17.92
CA GLY A 441 7.21 6.55 -19.25
C GLY A 441 5.78 6.96 -19.63
N PHE A 442 4.85 7.07 -18.68
CA PHE A 442 3.51 7.57 -18.98
C PHE A 442 3.51 9.05 -19.40
N LEU A 443 4.33 9.90 -18.76
CA LEU A 443 4.42 11.33 -19.13
C LEU A 443 4.89 11.52 -20.57
N SER A 444 5.63 10.55 -21.12
CA SER A 444 6.02 10.57 -22.54
C SER A 444 4.82 10.57 -23.50
N CYS A 445 3.66 10.03 -23.09
CA CYS A 445 2.43 10.09 -23.88
C CYS A 445 1.95 11.54 -24.06
N PHE A 446 2.19 12.40 -23.07
CA PHE A 446 1.85 13.81 -23.19
C PHE A 446 2.81 14.61 -24.10
N MET A 447 3.94 14.03 -24.53
CA MET A 447 4.71 14.59 -25.65
C MET A 447 3.96 14.43 -26.98
N LEU A 448 3.06 13.44 -27.07
CA LEU A 448 2.35 13.06 -28.28
C LEU A 448 0.91 13.59 -28.32
N SER A 449 0.26 13.78 -27.17
CA SER A 449 -1.13 14.20 -27.08
C SER A 449 -1.42 14.88 -25.74
N SER A 450 -2.12 16.02 -25.72
CA SER A 450 -2.51 16.69 -24.47
C SER A 450 -3.59 15.92 -23.68
N HIS A 451 -4.33 15.06 -24.37
CA HIS A 451 -5.36 14.18 -23.80
C HIS A 451 -5.01 12.72 -24.11
N VAL A 452 -4.95 11.88 -23.07
CA VAL A 452 -4.57 10.47 -23.19
C VAL A 452 -5.60 9.61 -22.47
N LYS A 453 -6.16 8.62 -23.17
CA LYS A 453 -7.02 7.60 -22.54
C LYS A 453 -6.31 6.27 -22.49
N VAL A 454 -6.40 5.60 -21.35
CA VAL A 454 -5.77 4.30 -21.12
C VAL A 454 -6.84 3.30 -20.75
N MET A 455 -6.83 2.14 -21.40
CA MET A 455 -7.61 0.98 -21.02
C MET A 455 -6.64 -0.17 -20.75
N THR A 456 -6.75 -0.82 -19.60
CA THR A 456 -5.80 -1.87 -19.24
C THR A 456 -6.47 -2.96 -18.42
N LYS A 457 -6.03 -4.20 -18.62
CA LYS A 457 -6.47 -5.36 -17.87
C LYS A 457 -5.28 -6.25 -17.56
N TYR A 458 -5.06 -6.51 -16.29
CA TYR A 458 -3.98 -7.39 -15.84
C TYR A 458 -4.26 -8.86 -16.20
N HIS A 459 -3.22 -9.60 -16.55
CA HIS A 459 -3.33 -11.02 -16.85
C HIS A 459 -3.80 -11.84 -15.64
N GLY A 460 -4.95 -12.50 -15.78
CA GLY A 460 -5.57 -13.29 -14.72
C GLY A 460 -6.53 -12.50 -13.82
N ASP A 461 -6.66 -11.18 -14.00
CA ASP A 461 -7.63 -10.36 -13.27
C ASP A 461 -9.00 -10.34 -13.95
N LYS A 462 -10.03 -10.10 -13.13
CA LYS A 462 -11.43 -9.95 -13.59
C LYS A 462 -11.82 -8.54 -14.00
N TYR A 463 -11.11 -7.53 -13.50
CA TYR A 463 -11.45 -6.13 -13.72
C TYR A 463 -10.59 -5.52 -14.82
N MET A 464 -11.23 -4.72 -15.67
CA MET A 464 -10.59 -3.80 -16.60
C MET A 464 -10.70 -2.38 -16.03
N TYR A 465 -9.65 -1.58 -16.21
CA TYR A 465 -9.60 -0.19 -15.77
C TYR A 465 -9.56 0.76 -16.97
N ARG A 466 -10.29 1.88 -16.86
CA ARG A 466 -10.23 3.00 -17.81
C ARG A 466 -9.75 4.24 -17.10
N ILE A 467 -8.76 4.90 -17.69
CA ILE A 467 -8.09 6.08 -17.14
C ILE A 467 -8.13 7.19 -18.17
N ASP A 468 -8.57 8.39 -17.78
CA ASP A 468 -8.57 9.58 -18.61
C ASP A 468 -7.64 10.63 -18.00
N LEU A 469 -6.69 11.12 -18.80
CA LEU A 469 -5.54 11.91 -18.36
C LEU A 469 -5.39 13.15 -19.24
N GLU A 470 -5.25 14.31 -18.61
CA GLU A 470 -5.05 15.60 -19.28
C GLU A 470 -3.75 16.26 -18.80
N GLN A 471 -2.94 16.75 -19.74
CA GLN A 471 -1.58 17.24 -19.50
C GLN A 471 -1.46 18.29 -18.38
N GLU A 472 -2.44 19.19 -18.27
CA GLU A 472 -2.41 20.33 -17.34
C GLU A 472 -3.23 20.07 -16.06
N SER A 473 -3.70 18.83 -15.84
CA SER A 473 -4.54 18.44 -14.72
C SER A 473 -3.85 17.39 -13.83
N GLU A 474 -3.80 17.67 -12.53
CA GLU A 474 -3.40 16.69 -11.51
C GLU A 474 -4.50 15.64 -11.25
N TYR A 475 -5.73 15.94 -11.66
CA TYR A 475 -6.89 15.06 -11.50
C TYR A 475 -7.10 14.18 -12.73
N ILE A 476 -7.50 12.95 -12.47
CA ILE A 476 -7.73 11.92 -13.49
C ILE A 476 -9.16 11.37 -13.39
N SER A 477 -9.69 10.86 -14.50
CA SER A 477 -10.84 9.96 -14.43
C SER A 477 -10.35 8.53 -14.24
N PHE A 478 -11.01 7.76 -13.37
CA PHE A 478 -10.69 6.37 -13.10
C PHE A 478 -11.97 5.55 -12.94
N SER A 479 -12.23 4.62 -13.85
CA SER A 479 -13.37 3.70 -13.77
C SER A 479 -12.92 2.25 -13.87
N GLN A 480 -13.77 1.34 -13.36
CA GLN A 480 -13.54 -0.09 -13.40
C GLN A 480 -14.79 -0.81 -13.89
N ASP A 481 -14.60 -1.87 -14.66
CA ASP A 481 -15.67 -2.70 -15.21
C ASP A 481 -15.27 -4.18 -15.12
N GLU A 482 -16.23 -5.06 -14.85
CA GLU A 482 -16.02 -6.50 -14.96
C GLU A 482 -16.20 -6.92 -16.43
N ASP A 483 -15.14 -7.43 -17.04
CA ASP A 483 -15.18 -7.86 -18.43
C ASP A 483 -14.33 -9.12 -18.62
N TYR A 484 -15.01 -10.26 -18.74
CA TYR A 484 -14.39 -11.57 -18.96
C TYR A 484 -13.99 -11.81 -20.41
N THR A 485 -14.45 -10.98 -21.35
CA THR A 485 -14.23 -11.18 -22.79
C THR A 485 -12.97 -10.50 -23.31
N VAL A 486 -12.49 -9.47 -22.60
CA VAL A 486 -11.28 -8.73 -22.97
C VAL A 486 -10.03 -9.48 -22.55
N GLU A 487 -9.11 -9.71 -23.48
CA GLU A 487 -7.78 -10.24 -23.19
C GLU A 487 -6.93 -9.25 -22.38
N SER A 488 -5.91 -9.75 -21.67
CA SER A 488 -4.99 -8.87 -20.95
C SER A 488 -4.14 -8.02 -21.88
N GLY A 489 -3.73 -6.85 -21.40
CA GLY A 489 -2.89 -5.91 -22.15
C GLY A 489 -3.22 -4.47 -21.81
N THR A 490 -2.63 -3.55 -22.55
CA THR A 490 -2.86 -2.12 -22.41
C THR A 490 -3.15 -1.47 -23.76
N GLN A 491 -4.11 -0.56 -23.76
CA GLN A 491 -4.50 0.26 -24.91
C GLN A 491 -4.37 1.73 -24.53
N ILE A 492 -3.61 2.49 -25.31
CA ILE A 492 -3.40 3.92 -25.15
C ILE A 492 -3.97 4.63 -26.38
N ILE A 493 -4.87 5.58 -26.14
CA ILE A 493 -5.58 6.34 -27.16
C ILE A 493 -5.05 7.78 -27.12
N LEU A 494 -4.51 8.23 -28.25
CA LEU A 494 -3.91 9.54 -28.47
C LEU A 494 -4.71 10.31 -29.52
N ASN A 495 -4.62 11.64 -29.51
CA ASN A 495 -5.16 12.48 -30.57
C ASN A 495 -4.27 12.40 -31.83
N TYR A 496 -4.87 12.18 -33.00
CA TYR A 496 -4.14 11.98 -34.26
C TYR A 496 -3.38 13.24 -34.70
N GLU A 497 -4.04 14.40 -34.76
CA GLU A 497 -3.41 15.67 -35.16
C GLU A 497 -2.24 16.04 -34.23
N SER A 498 -2.41 15.81 -32.93
CA SER A 498 -1.36 16.04 -31.93
C SER A 498 -0.15 15.14 -32.16
N LEU A 499 -0.37 13.86 -32.47
CA LEU A 499 0.69 12.91 -32.78
C LEU A 499 1.41 13.30 -34.08
N VAL A 500 0.69 13.62 -35.15
CA VAL A 500 1.30 14.06 -36.43
C VAL A 500 2.20 15.28 -36.19
N LYS A 501 1.71 16.25 -35.40
CA LYS A 501 2.47 17.45 -35.03
C LYS A 501 3.70 17.13 -34.18
N ALA A 502 3.58 16.25 -33.19
CA ALA A 502 4.67 15.84 -32.32
C ALA A 502 5.78 15.09 -33.06
N MET A 503 5.43 14.34 -34.10
CA MET A 503 6.37 13.63 -34.96
C MET A 503 7.01 14.53 -36.03
N GLU A 504 6.51 15.75 -36.22
CA GLU A 504 6.92 16.67 -37.31
C GLU A 504 6.78 16.05 -38.72
N PHE A 505 5.85 15.12 -38.87
CA PHE A 505 5.59 14.43 -40.12
C PHE A 505 4.56 15.18 -40.96
N LYS A 506 4.67 15.08 -42.29
CA LYS A 506 3.59 15.52 -43.18
C LYS A 506 2.43 14.53 -43.11
N GLU A 507 1.22 15.04 -43.02
CA GLU A 507 0.01 14.23 -42.83
C GLU A 507 -0.20 13.17 -43.93
N ASP A 508 0.05 13.54 -45.19
CA ASP A 508 -0.07 12.67 -46.36
C ASP A 508 0.92 11.48 -46.35
N ASP A 509 2.04 11.63 -45.64
CA ASP A 509 3.12 10.65 -45.55
C ASP A 509 3.20 9.97 -44.18
N PHE A 510 2.25 10.25 -43.28
CA PHE A 510 2.36 9.90 -41.86
C PHE A 510 2.59 8.40 -41.63
N GLU A 511 1.81 7.53 -42.29
CA GLU A 511 1.94 6.07 -42.12
C GLU A 511 3.30 5.54 -42.58
N ARG A 512 3.82 6.09 -43.69
CA ARG A 512 5.14 5.72 -44.22
C ARG A 512 6.26 6.19 -43.29
N LEU A 513 6.19 7.43 -42.83
CA LEU A 513 7.20 7.99 -41.91
C LEU A 513 7.13 7.34 -40.53
N LEU A 514 5.94 6.95 -40.07
CA LEU A 514 5.73 6.17 -38.86
C LEU A 514 6.37 4.79 -38.98
N LEU A 515 6.16 4.11 -40.11
CA LEU A 515 6.82 2.85 -40.42
C LEU A 515 8.34 3.00 -40.38
N ASP A 516 8.88 4.01 -41.07
CA ASP A 516 10.31 4.30 -41.10
C ASP A 516 10.85 4.55 -39.69
N PHE A 517 10.18 5.40 -38.90
CA PHE A 517 10.51 5.68 -37.51
C PHE A 517 10.57 4.42 -36.66
N ILE A 518 9.54 3.55 -36.74
CA ILE A 518 9.51 2.30 -35.97
C ILE A 518 10.68 1.41 -36.38
N THR A 519 10.90 1.20 -37.67
CA THR A 519 11.98 0.32 -38.16
C THR A 519 13.39 0.85 -37.86
N ASP A 520 13.53 2.18 -37.76
CA ASP A 520 14.81 2.84 -37.49
C ASP A 520 15.12 2.94 -35.98
N ASN A 521 14.11 2.78 -35.09
CA ASN A 521 14.28 2.95 -33.64
C ASN A 521 14.04 1.66 -32.83
N ILE A 522 13.33 0.67 -33.38
CA ILE A 522 12.92 -0.56 -32.68
C ILE A 522 13.37 -1.79 -33.47
N LEU A 523 14.01 -2.73 -32.77
CA LEU A 523 14.37 -4.03 -33.32
C LEU A 523 13.21 -5.03 -33.14
N ILE A 524 12.62 -5.47 -34.24
CA ILE A 524 11.47 -6.39 -34.25
C ILE A 524 11.95 -7.83 -34.48
N GLU A 525 12.29 -8.54 -33.40
CA GLU A 525 12.72 -9.97 -33.47
C GLU A 525 11.81 -10.92 -32.70
N GLU A 526 11.27 -10.49 -31.55
CA GLU A 526 10.60 -11.39 -30.60
C GLU A 526 9.09 -11.16 -30.45
N PHE A 527 8.54 -10.21 -31.23
CA PHE A 527 7.16 -9.76 -31.18
C PHE A 527 6.74 -9.22 -32.55
N GLU A 528 5.43 -9.08 -32.78
CA GLU A 528 4.89 -8.49 -33.99
C GLU A 528 4.42 -7.06 -33.75
N ILE A 529 4.74 -6.15 -34.68
CA ILE A 529 4.12 -4.83 -34.76
C ILE A 529 3.21 -4.79 -35.98
N LYS A 530 1.97 -4.32 -35.80
CA LYS A 530 1.02 -4.10 -36.88
C LYS A 530 0.60 -2.63 -36.94
N ILE A 531 0.52 -2.05 -38.14
CA ILE A 531 -0.15 -0.77 -38.38
C ILE A 531 -1.41 -1.03 -39.18
N ASN A 532 -2.58 -0.62 -38.68
CA ASN A 532 -3.88 -0.84 -39.33
C ASN A 532 -4.10 -2.31 -39.77
N GLY A 533 -3.65 -3.26 -38.93
CA GLY A 533 -3.71 -4.70 -39.19
C GLY A 533 -2.60 -5.27 -40.09
N ILE A 534 -1.72 -4.43 -40.67
CA ILE A 534 -0.62 -4.87 -41.54
C ILE A 534 0.63 -5.10 -40.71
N THR A 535 1.16 -6.33 -40.72
CA THR A 535 2.41 -6.69 -40.03
C THR A 535 3.63 -6.01 -40.66
N ILE A 536 4.41 -5.31 -39.83
CA ILE A 536 5.67 -4.69 -40.21
C ILE A 536 6.78 -5.73 -40.23
N LYS A 537 7.66 -5.68 -41.24
CA LYS A 537 8.90 -6.45 -41.28
C LYS A 537 10.10 -5.53 -41.01
N GLN A 538 11.06 -6.01 -40.22
CA GLN A 538 12.33 -5.31 -39.99
C GLN A 538 13.05 -5.07 -41.33
N LYS A 539 13.64 -3.89 -41.52
CA LYS A 539 14.53 -3.62 -42.65
C LYS A 539 15.89 -4.31 -42.43
N ASN A 540 16.44 -4.96 -43.46
CA ASN A 540 17.73 -5.65 -43.41
C ASN A 540 18.93 -4.75 -43.05
N THR A 541 18.76 -3.42 -43.14
CA THR A 541 19.80 -2.43 -42.85
C THR A 541 19.37 -1.62 -41.64
N ILE A 542 19.90 -1.97 -40.47
CA ILE A 542 19.79 -1.15 -39.27
C ILE A 542 20.78 0.00 -39.46
N LYS A 543 20.30 1.24 -39.64
CA LYS A 543 21.19 2.41 -39.56
C LYS A 543 21.74 2.44 -38.13
N THR A 544 23.03 2.22 -37.91
CA THR A 544 23.64 2.34 -36.57
C THR A 544 23.46 3.77 -36.04
N SER A 545 22.38 4.01 -35.31
CA SER A 545 22.14 5.19 -34.50
C SER A 545 22.31 4.81 -33.03
N GLU A 546 22.75 5.74 -32.20
CA GLU A 546 22.84 5.59 -30.75
C GLU A 546 21.47 5.43 -30.06
N HIS A 547 20.37 5.49 -30.83
CA HIS A 547 18.99 5.48 -30.35
C HIS A 547 18.22 4.20 -30.67
N ILE A 548 18.86 3.20 -31.30
CA ILE A 548 18.23 1.90 -31.53
C ILE A 548 18.21 1.07 -30.26
N ILE A 549 17.02 0.61 -29.91
CA ILE A 549 16.82 -0.32 -28.82
C ILE A 549 17.10 -1.73 -29.33
N ASN A 550 18.28 -2.27 -29.01
CA ASN A 550 18.60 -3.65 -29.26
C ASN A 550 18.16 -4.51 -28.06
N ILE A 551 17.01 -5.16 -28.19
CA ILE A 551 16.39 -5.99 -27.14
C ILE A 551 17.27 -7.22 -26.81
N ASN A 552 18.07 -7.73 -27.76
CA ASN A 552 18.97 -8.86 -27.53
C ASN A 552 20.04 -8.59 -26.47
N LYS A 553 20.42 -7.33 -26.26
CA LYS A 553 21.37 -6.95 -25.19
C LYS A 553 20.75 -7.11 -23.80
N TYR A 554 19.43 -6.99 -23.69
CA TYR A 554 18.65 -7.06 -22.45
C TYR A 554 18.07 -8.46 -22.21
N ALA A 555 17.90 -9.24 -23.28
CA ALA A 555 17.56 -10.66 -23.29
C ALA A 555 18.79 -11.59 -23.15
N LYS A 556 19.87 -11.11 -22.51
CA LYS A 556 21.11 -11.88 -22.25
C LYS A 556 20.81 -13.11 -21.37
N ASN A 557 20.31 -14.18 -22.01
CA ASN A 557 20.42 -15.60 -21.68
C ASN A 557 19.52 -16.51 -22.53
N LEU A 558 18.81 -16.02 -23.55
CA LEU A 558 17.89 -16.89 -24.30
C LEU A 558 18.55 -17.83 -25.33
N TYR A 559 19.68 -17.47 -25.96
CA TYR A 559 20.40 -18.39 -26.87
C TYR A 559 21.90 -18.12 -26.86
N GLY A 560 22.70 -19.06 -26.32
CA GLY A 560 24.14 -18.92 -26.11
C GLY A 560 24.97 -18.78 -27.39
N ARG A 561 25.05 -17.57 -27.97
CA ARG A 561 26.16 -17.12 -28.83
C ARG A 561 26.43 -15.62 -28.64
N GLU A 562 27.70 -15.29 -28.43
CA GLU A 562 28.18 -13.91 -28.40
C GLU A 562 28.02 -13.24 -29.78
N CYS A 563 27.35 -12.09 -29.81
CA CYS A 563 27.55 -11.13 -30.89
C CYS A 563 28.54 -10.07 -30.39
N SER A 564 29.79 -10.21 -30.83
CA SER A 564 30.85 -9.24 -30.63
C SER A 564 30.57 -8.00 -31.45
N LYS A 565 30.26 -6.88 -30.78
CA LYS A 565 30.82 -5.55 -31.06
C LYS A 565 30.35 -4.53 -30.02
N PHE A 566 31.34 -3.78 -29.54
CA PHE A 566 31.31 -2.82 -28.45
C PHE A 566 30.21 -1.75 -28.58
N CYS A 567 29.61 -1.38 -27.46
CA CYS A 567 29.11 -0.03 -27.21
C CYS A 567 29.30 0.30 -25.72
N VAL A 568 30.28 1.16 -25.47
CA VAL A 568 30.54 1.86 -24.21
C VAL A 568 29.48 2.95 -24.07
N SER A 569 28.81 3.01 -22.92
CA SER A 569 27.91 4.11 -22.54
C SER A 569 28.71 5.23 -21.88
N ILE A 570 28.38 6.49 -22.17
CA ILE A 570 28.77 7.61 -21.29
C ILE A 570 27.51 8.44 -20.96
N GLN A 571 27.31 8.51 -19.62
CA GLN A 571 26.52 9.40 -18.75
C GLN A 571 25.01 9.55 -18.94
#